data_AF-A0A7C8A8L3-F1
#
_entry.id   AF-A0A7C8A8L3-F1
#
_cell.length_a   1.000
_cell.length_b   1.000
_cell.length_c   1.000
_cell.angle_alpha   90.00
_cell.angle_beta   90.00
_cell.angle_gamma   90.00
#
_symmetry.space_group_name_H-M   'P 1'
#
loop_
_entity.id
_entity.type
_entity.pdbx_description
1 polymer ?
#
loop_
_entity_poly.entity_id
_entity_poly.type
_entity_poly.pdbx_seq_one_letter_code
_entity_poly.pdbx_strand_id
1 'polypeptide(L)'
;MTRRHLMKKLFNWSKIAFMLSFFPSCSVHGSVNTVGTNPEGVQSNGLSLREIARKKIHHGDDRFISPFGAGGHKNLWQILWWKLFSENRFKTYYDRERVVPVSIDWGPVRSHKGLSITFIKHAGMMIKDEDEYILVDPVFFDLSWFIKDFTPLASDIKEMPTPDHVLITHGHYDHLDKPSLGSLDKETHLITPLGYNDVFDDLGMHRRTQLDWFDAFEDGERAITLLPCNHWTMRNPLVGPNRSLWGSFLLKTKSGATIFISGDTGYFEGFREIGKEFSIDLAIFNLSAYEPRWFMSAGHINPQETVRAFQELRAKHLIIVHWGTFRLGDEPVYFPPVQLKQELDREGLSDRLLELDHGKTLIYEREQ
;
A
#
# COMPACT_ATOMS: atom_id res chain seq x y z
N MET A 1 27.72 28.58 -16.77
CA MET A 1 26.97 27.63 -15.92
C MET A 1 27.63 27.63 -14.54
N THR A 2 26.94 28.03 -13.46
CA THR A 2 27.60 28.24 -12.15
C THR A 2 27.91 26.92 -11.45
N ARG A 3 29.03 26.85 -10.70
CA ARG A 3 29.48 25.67 -9.94
C ARG A 3 28.39 25.11 -9.01
N ARG A 4 27.55 25.99 -8.46
CA ARG A 4 26.37 25.68 -7.64
C ARG A 4 25.25 24.97 -8.42
N HIS A 5 25.06 25.35 -9.69
CA HIS A 5 24.10 24.70 -10.59
C HIS A 5 24.59 23.34 -11.07
N LEU A 6 25.90 23.19 -11.32
CA LEU A 6 26.52 21.90 -11.65
C LEU A 6 26.45 20.92 -10.47
N MET A 7 26.73 21.37 -9.24
CA MET A 7 26.62 20.53 -8.04
C MET A 7 25.17 20.14 -7.73
N LYS A 8 24.20 21.06 -7.88
CA LYS A 8 22.76 20.71 -7.78
C LYS A 8 22.35 19.68 -8.82
N LYS A 9 22.85 19.80 -10.06
CA LYS A 9 22.61 18.80 -11.11
C LYS A 9 23.24 17.45 -10.74
N LEU A 10 24.52 17.40 -10.36
CA LEU A 10 25.22 16.17 -9.96
C LEU A 10 24.54 15.47 -8.76
N PHE A 11 24.07 16.23 -7.78
CA PHE A 11 23.33 15.70 -6.63
C PHE A 11 21.92 15.22 -7.02
N ASN A 12 21.25 15.89 -7.96
CA ASN A 12 20.02 15.37 -8.55
C ASN A 12 20.28 14.09 -9.36
N TRP A 13 21.40 13.99 -10.08
CA TRP A 13 21.78 12.80 -10.84
C TRP A 13 22.08 11.60 -9.94
N SER A 14 22.71 11.79 -8.77
CA SER A 14 22.92 10.70 -7.80
C SER A 14 21.61 10.25 -7.15
N LYS A 15 20.71 11.19 -6.80
CA LYS A 15 19.34 10.88 -6.33
C LYS A 15 18.51 10.16 -7.38
N ILE A 16 18.63 10.58 -8.65
CA ILE A 16 17.96 9.94 -9.78
C ILE A 16 18.56 8.54 -9.98
N ALA A 17 19.88 8.37 -9.98
CA ALA A 17 20.55 7.07 -10.13
C ALA A 17 20.14 6.05 -9.05
N PHE A 18 19.95 6.50 -7.79
CA PHE A 18 19.44 5.63 -6.72
C PHE A 18 17.93 5.42 -6.81
N MET A 19 17.12 6.44 -7.17
CA MET A 19 15.70 6.19 -7.47
C MET A 19 15.54 5.18 -8.62
N LEU A 20 16.42 5.24 -9.62
CA LEU A 20 16.50 4.27 -10.72
C LEU A 20 16.91 2.88 -10.23
N SER A 21 17.55 2.73 -9.06
CA SER A 21 17.77 1.44 -8.40
C SER A 21 16.55 0.97 -7.59
N PHE A 22 15.37 1.54 -7.79
CA PHE A 22 14.10 0.91 -7.38
C PHE A 22 13.27 0.49 -8.59
N PHE A 23 13.80 0.57 -9.82
CA PHE A 23 13.05 0.24 -11.03
C PHE A 23 13.95 -0.50 -12.05
N PRO A 24 13.41 -1.43 -12.85
CA PRO A 24 14.22 -2.24 -13.74
C PRO A 24 14.66 -1.47 -15.00
N SER A 25 15.90 -1.71 -15.44
CA SER A 25 16.35 -1.46 -16.81
C SER A 25 15.92 -2.65 -17.67
N CYS A 26 14.88 -2.51 -18.48
CA CYS A 26 14.63 -3.48 -19.55
C CYS A 26 14.29 -2.76 -20.86
N SER A 27 15.09 -3.08 -21.86
CA SER A 27 14.88 -2.83 -23.28
C SER A 27 13.91 -3.87 -23.87
N VAL A 28 12.98 -3.41 -24.71
CA VAL A 28 12.61 -3.92 -26.05
C VAL A 28 11.15 -3.57 -26.37
N HIS A 29 10.96 -3.25 -27.66
CA HIS A 29 9.77 -2.78 -28.37
C HIS A 29 8.45 -3.53 -28.09
N GLY A 30 7.38 -2.76 -27.96
CA GLY A 30 6.01 -3.23 -28.05
C GLY A 30 5.09 -2.06 -28.43
N SER A 31 4.36 -2.22 -29.53
CA SER A 31 3.49 -1.22 -30.16
C SER A 31 2.38 -0.71 -29.22
N VAL A 32 2.23 0.62 -29.19
CA VAL A 32 1.09 1.31 -28.58
C VAL A 32 -0.17 0.98 -29.38
N ASN A 33 -1.13 0.29 -28.77
CA ASN A 33 -2.50 0.25 -29.28
C ASN A 33 -3.39 1.15 -28.41
N THR A 34 -4.16 1.98 -29.10
CA THR A 34 -5.05 3.01 -28.56
C THR A 34 -6.27 2.43 -27.86
N VAL A 35 -6.67 3.13 -26.79
CA VAL A 35 -7.73 2.81 -25.84
C VAL A 35 -9.13 2.89 -26.48
N GLY A 36 -9.94 1.85 -26.28
CA GLY A 36 -11.40 1.92 -26.38
C GLY A 36 -12.00 1.82 -24.97
N THR A 37 -12.82 2.79 -24.59
CA THR A 37 -13.65 2.73 -23.38
C THR A 37 -14.86 1.86 -23.66
N ASN A 38 -14.96 0.70 -23.01
CA ASN A 38 -16.17 -0.14 -23.08
C ASN A 38 -17.08 0.20 -21.88
N PRO A 39 -18.38 0.51 -22.10
CA PRO A 39 -19.32 0.87 -21.03
C PRO A 39 -19.96 -0.31 -20.30
N GLU A 40 -19.47 -1.54 -20.48
CA GLU A 40 -19.97 -2.73 -19.78
C GLU A 40 -18.80 -3.39 -19.05
N GLY A 41 -18.95 -3.59 -17.73
CA GLY A 41 -17.90 -4.00 -16.80
C GLY A 41 -17.35 -5.42 -17.00
N VAL A 42 -16.71 -5.66 -18.15
CA VAL A 42 -16.02 -6.89 -18.50
C VAL A 42 -14.52 -6.64 -18.33
N GLN A 43 -13.90 -7.39 -17.42
CA GLN A 43 -12.45 -7.41 -17.21
C GLN A 43 -11.70 -7.69 -18.53
N SER A 44 -10.38 -7.48 -18.57
CA SER A 44 -9.57 -8.00 -19.67
C SER A 44 -9.80 -9.54 -19.75
N ASN A 45 -10.46 -9.99 -20.81
CA ASN A 45 -10.91 -11.37 -21.10
C ASN A 45 -12.19 -11.88 -20.39
N GLY A 46 -12.90 -11.08 -19.61
CA GLY A 46 -14.23 -11.43 -19.06
C GLY A 46 -14.29 -12.55 -18.01
N LEU A 47 -13.17 -12.85 -17.34
CA LEU A 47 -13.11 -13.77 -16.20
C LEU A 47 -13.42 -13.03 -14.89
N SER A 48 -14.01 -13.72 -13.91
CA SER A 48 -14.10 -13.23 -12.53
C SER A 48 -12.76 -13.32 -11.79
N LEU A 49 -12.61 -12.58 -10.68
CA LEU A 49 -11.41 -12.66 -9.82
C LEU A 49 -11.12 -14.09 -9.33
N ARG A 50 -12.16 -14.84 -8.94
CA ARG A 50 -12.02 -16.24 -8.53
C ARG A 50 -11.58 -17.14 -9.66
N GLU A 51 -12.05 -16.91 -10.89
CA GLU A 51 -11.60 -17.68 -12.04
C GLU A 51 -10.16 -17.37 -12.41
N ILE A 52 -9.74 -16.11 -12.33
CA ILE A 52 -8.34 -15.70 -12.50
C ILE A 52 -7.44 -16.44 -11.51
N ALA A 53 -7.79 -16.41 -10.22
CA ALA A 53 -7.02 -17.07 -9.18
C ALA A 53 -7.02 -18.61 -9.32
N ARG A 54 -8.18 -19.21 -9.60
CA ARG A 54 -8.32 -20.66 -9.81
C ARG A 54 -7.53 -21.15 -11.01
N LYS A 55 -7.54 -20.39 -12.11
CA LYS A 55 -6.76 -20.70 -13.32
C LYS A 55 -5.29 -20.27 -13.21
N LYS A 56 -4.89 -19.63 -12.10
CA LYS A 56 -3.54 -19.11 -11.86
C LYS A 56 -3.05 -18.20 -13.00
N ILE A 57 -3.93 -17.37 -13.56
CA ILE A 57 -3.60 -16.46 -14.68
C ILE A 57 -2.50 -15.46 -14.30
N HIS A 58 -2.38 -15.15 -13.00
CA HIS A 58 -1.34 -14.29 -12.45
C HIS A 58 0.00 -15.00 -12.24
N HIS A 59 0.11 -16.31 -12.50
CA HIS A 59 1.38 -17.05 -12.48
C HIS A 59 1.95 -17.11 -13.90
N GLY A 60 3.05 -16.42 -14.14
CA GLY A 60 3.89 -16.61 -15.33
C GLY A 60 5.02 -17.62 -15.07
N ASP A 61 5.86 -17.85 -16.08
CA ASP A 61 6.92 -18.86 -16.02
C ASP A 61 7.94 -18.59 -14.90
N ASP A 62 8.35 -17.33 -14.74
CA ASP A 62 9.41 -16.93 -13.81
C ASP A 62 8.99 -15.77 -12.89
N ARG A 63 7.78 -15.23 -13.09
CA ARG A 63 7.24 -14.01 -12.46
C ARG A 63 5.74 -14.05 -12.36
N PHE A 64 5.18 -13.24 -11.47
CA PHE A 64 3.75 -12.96 -11.40
C PHE A 64 3.33 -11.86 -12.39
N ILE A 65 2.08 -11.91 -12.83
CA ILE A 65 1.50 -11.05 -13.86
C ILE A 65 0.24 -10.38 -13.31
N SER A 66 0.05 -9.08 -13.57
CA SER A 66 -1.22 -8.39 -13.28
C SER A 66 -2.21 -8.58 -14.45
N PRO A 67 -3.38 -9.21 -14.23
CA PRO A 67 -4.38 -9.42 -15.27
C PRO A 67 -5.38 -8.24 -15.44
N PHE A 68 -5.26 -7.17 -14.66
CA PHE A 68 -6.28 -6.11 -14.57
C PHE A 68 -6.05 -4.89 -15.49
N GLY A 69 -5.00 -4.90 -16.34
CA GLY A 69 -4.64 -3.83 -17.28
C GLY A 69 -4.06 -2.57 -16.61
N ALA A 70 -3.56 -1.54 -17.30
CA ALA A 70 -2.83 -1.46 -18.56
C ALA A 70 -1.48 -0.81 -18.24
N GLY A 71 -0.38 -1.55 -18.33
CA GLY A 71 0.93 -1.00 -18.05
C GLY A 71 1.98 -2.09 -18.04
N GLY A 72 2.59 -2.33 -19.20
CA GLY A 72 3.90 -2.98 -19.23
C GLY A 72 4.85 -2.28 -18.25
N HIS A 73 5.83 -3.01 -17.73
CA HIS A 73 6.77 -2.48 -16.75
C HIS A 73 7.30 -1.11 -17.20
N LYS A 74 7.02 -0.08 -16.38
CA LYS A 74 7.43 1.29 -16.67
C LYS A 74 8.95 1.33 -16.62
N ASN A 75 9.56 1.56 -17.77
CA ASN A 75 11.01 1.46 -17.93
C ASN A 75 11.71 2.70 -17.35
N LEU A 76 13.01 2.57 -17.07
CA LEU A 76 13.85 3.64 -16.53
C LEU A 76 13.70 4.99 -17.26
N TRP A 77 13.46 4.96 -18.57
CA TRP A 77 13.28 6.15 -19.38
C TRP A 77 12.04 6.95 -18.97
N GLN A 78 10.93 6.29 -18.63
CA GLN A 78 9.73 6.98 -18.16
C GLN A 78 9.94 7.68 -16.82
N ILE A 79 10.70 7.07 -15.90
CA ILE A 79 11.02 7.68 -14.60
C ILE A 79 11.96 8.87 -14.78
N LEU A 80 13.01 8.69 -15.59
CA LEU A 80 13.92 9.77 -15.93
C LEU A 80 13.15 10.92 -16.59
N TRP A 81 12.24 10.59 -17.50
CA TRP A 81 11.38 11.55 -18.17
C TRP A 81 10.49 12.30 -17.19
N TRP A 82 9.86 11.57 -16.26
CA TRP A 82 9.08 12.16 -15.18
C TRP A 82 9.92 13.14 -14.36
N LYS A 83 11.06 12.71 -13.82
CA LYS A 83 11.87 13.53 -12.89
C LYS A 83 12.55 14.71 -13.57
N LEU A 84 12.88 14.63 -14.86
CA LEU A 84 13.60 15.69 -15.58
C LEU A 84 12.70 16.63 -16.38
N PHE A 85 11.60 16.13 -16.94
CA PHE A 85 10.82 16.85 -17.95
C PHE A 85 9.34 17.04 -17.61
N SER A 86 8.77 16.31 -16.64
CA SER A 86 7.39 16.57 -16.24
C SER A 86 7.28 17.86 -15.42
N GLU A 87 6.32 18.69 -15.82
CA GLU A 87 5.93 19.85 -15.04
C GLU A 87 5.10 19.40 -13.84
N ASN A 88 5.74 19.40 -12.67
CA ASN A 88 5.06 19.11 -11.42
C ASN A 88 4.34 20.37 -10.93
N ARG A 89 3.02 20.40 -11.15
CA ARG A 89 2.09 21.47 -10.72
C ARG A 89 2.05 21.70 -9.21
N PHE A 90 2.54 20.75 -8.41
CA PHE A 90 2.49 20.82 -6.95
C PHE A 90 3.72 21.47 -6.30
N LYS A 91 4.76 21.80 -7.08
CA LYS A 91 6.02 22.35 -6.54
C LYS A 91 5.83 23.54 -5.59
N THR A 92 4.86 24.41 -5.86
CA THR A 92 4.56 25.60 -5.04
C THR A 92 3.95 25.27 -3.68
N TYR A 93 3.45 24.06 -3.48
CA TYR A 93 2.86 23.61 -2.22
C TYR A 93 3.87 22.92 -1.29
N TYR A 94 5.07 22.60 -1.79
CA TYR A 94 6.08 21.88 -1.00
C TYR A 94 6.61 22.68 0.20
N ASP A 95 6.63 24.01 0.09
CA ASP A 95 7.06 24.87 1.19
C ASP A 95 6.12 24.82 2.40
N ARG A 96 4.93 24.20 2.26
CA ARG A 96 3.94 24.02 3.33
C ARG A 96 4.06 22.67 4.03
N GLU A 97 4.84 21.73 3.52
CA GLU A 97 5.02 20.43 4.15
C GLU A 97 5.85 20.57 5.42
N ARG A 98 5.37 19.95 6.49
CA ARG A 98 5.99 19.99 7.81
C ARG A 98 6.45 18.61 8.21
N VAL A 99 7.57 18.55 8.93
CA VAL A 99 7.96 17.34 9.64
C VAL A 99 7.21 17.33 10.96
N VAL A 100 6.41 16.31 11.19
CA VAL A 100 5.59 16.13 12.40
C VAL A 100 5.97 14.79 13.02
N PRO A 101 6.85 14.77 14.03
CA PRO A 101 7.22 13.53 14.71
C PRO A 101 6.00 12.84 15.32
N VAL A 102 5.97 11.51 15.22
CA VAL A 102 4.83 10.69 15.64
C VAL A 102 5.10 10.07 17.00
N SER A 103 4.22 10.37 17.97
CA SER A 103 4.20 9.70 19.28
C SER A 103 2.88 8.95 19.42
N ILE A 104 2.97 7.71 19.90
CA ILE A 104 1.83 6.82 20.06
C ILE A 104 1.67 6.49 21.54
N ASP A 105 0.46 6.69 22.07
CA ASP A 105 0.10 6.21 23.40
C ASP A 105 -0.50 4.80 23.30
N TRP A 106 0.31 3.82 23.67
CA TRP A 106 -0.08 2.41 23.68
C TRP A 106 -0.92 2.01 24.90
N GLY A 107 -1.08 2.88 25.91
CA GLY A 107 -1.87 2.61 27.11
C GLY A 107 -3.34 2.29 26.80
N PRO A 108 -4.08 3.19 26.10
CA PRO A 108 -5.44 2.94 25.67
C PRO A 108 -5.57 1.68 24.80
N VAL A 109 -4.63 1.48 23.88
CA VAL A 109 -4.58 0.31 22.99
C VAL A 109 -4.50 -0.99 23.80
N ARG A 110 -3.64 -1.07 24.82
CA ARG A 110 -3.54 -2.25 25.70
C ARG A 110 -4.77 -2.48 26.55
N SER A 111 -5.39 -1.40 27.03
CA SER A 111 -6.53 -1.49 27.96
C SER A 111 -7.85 -1.85 27.28
N HIS A 112 -7.99 -1.55 25.99
CA HIS A 112 -9.19 -1.85 25.21
C HIS A 112 -9.32 -3.35 24.98
N LYS A 113 -10.55 -3.86 24.93
CA LYS A 113 -10.85 -5.29 24.75
C LYS A 113 -11.54 -5.63 23.42
N GLY A 114 -11.78 -4.63 22.58
CA GLY A 114 -12.41 -4.83 21.27
C GLY A 114 -11.46 -4.51 20.13
N LEU A 115 -12.05 -4.08 19.01
CA LEU A 115 -11.31 -3.72 17.82
C LEU A 115 -10.80 -2.27 17.90
N SER A 116 -9.54 -2.05 17.57
CA SER A 116 -8.99 -0.71 17.38
C SER A 116 -7.91 -0.68 16.30
N ILE A 117 -7.82 0.46 15.60
CA ILE A 117 -6.84 0.70 14.54
C ILE A 117 -5.95 1.86 14.98
N THR A 118 -4.65 1.62 15.11
CA THR A 118 -3.66 2.65 15.37
C THR A 118 -2.88 2.91 14.09
N PHE A 119 -2.97 4.14 13.56
CA PHE A 119 -2.17 4.53 12.42
C PHE A 119 -0.76 4.90 12.90
N ILE A 120 0.24 4.09 12.55
CA ILE A 120 1.63 4.34 12.97
C ILE A 120 2.23 5.40 12.05
N LYS A 121 2.52 5.04 10.80
CA LYS A 121 2.97 5.94 9.73
C LYS A 121 3.04 5.20 8.39
N HIS A 122 3.03 5.95 7.30
CA HIS A 122 2.99 5.41 5.93
C HIS A 122 1.90 4.35 5.78
N ALA A 123 2.17 3.14 5.30
CA ALA A 123 1.20 2.04 5.31
C ALA A 123 1.14 1.28 6.66
N GLY A 124 2.10 1.56 7.55
CA GLY A 124 2.26 0.97 8.87
C GLY A 124 1.09 1.27 9.79
N MET A 125 0.37 0.22 10.22
CA MET A 125 -0.70 0.33 11.20
C MET A 125 -0.77 -0.91 12.10
N MET A 126 -1.27 -0.71 13.31
CA MET A 126 -1.58 -1.79 14.24
C MET A 126 -3.10 -1.96 14.33
N ILE A 127 -3.58 -3.17 14.10
CA ILE A 127 -4.96 -3.57 14.34
C ILE A 127 -4.94 -4.43 15.60
N LYS A 128 -5.60 -3.95 16.65
CA LYS A 128 -5.89 -4.77 17.83
C LYS A 128 -7.25 -5.40 17.66
N ASP A 129 -7.33 -6.71 17.83
CA ASP A 129 -8.55 -7.49 17.79
C ASP A 129 -8.61 -8.34 19.06
N GLU A 130 -9.46 -7.92 20.00
CA GLU A 130 -9.57 -8.51 21.33
C GLU A 130 -8.22 -8.50 22.09
N ASP A 131 -7.59 -9.65 22.27
CA ASP A 131 -6.32 -9.83 22.97
C ASP A 131 -5.10 -9.86 22.04
N GLU A 132 -5.30 -9.79 20.72
CA GLU A 132 -4.23 -9.95 19.74
C GLU A 132 -3.92 -8.68 18.94
N TYR A 133 -2.72 -8.66 18.39
CA TYR A 133 -2.12 -7.53 17.69
C TYR A 133 -1.67 -7.96 16.29
N ILE A 134 -2.24 -7.32 15.28
CA ILE A 134 -1.89 -7.52 13.87
C ILE A 134 -1.22 -6.25 13.35
N LEU A 135 0.06 -6.35 13.03
CA LEU A 135 0.83 -5.25 12.45
C LEU A 135 0.83 -5.37 10.92
N VAL A 136 0.57 -4.28 10.21
CA VAL A 136 0.48 -4.29 8.74
C VAL A 136 1.58 -3.39 8.18
N ASP A 137 2.32 -3.88 7.18
CA ASP A 137 3.35 -3.16 6.41
C ASP A 137 4.25 -2.24 7.27
N PRO A 138 4.95 -2.79 8.29
CA PRO A 138 5.66 -1.95 9.24
C PRO A 138 6.86 -1.23 8.62
N VAL A 139 6.86 0.11 8.72
CA VAL A 139 7.99 0.98 8.38
C VAL A 139 8.20 2.01 9.49
N PHE A 140 9.19 1.77 10.34
CA PHE A 140 9.51 2.62 11.49
C PHE A 140 10.61 3.64 11.20
N PHE A 141 11.48 3.34 10.24
CA PHE A 141 12.71 4.08 9.97
C PHE A 141 12.68 4.79 8.61
N ASP A 142 13.71 5.61 8.36
CA ASP A 142 13.92 6.25 7.06
C ASP A 142 14.16 5.20 5.96
N LEU A 143 13.46 5.31 4.82
CA LEU A 143 13.68 4.42 3.68
C LEU A 143 15.08 4.56 3.07
N SER A 144 15.58 5.80 3.02
CA SER A 144 16.90 6.12 2.47
C SER A 144 17.29 7.57 2.76
N TRP A 145 18.59 7.86 2.71
CA TRP A 145 19.14 9.19 3.00
C TRP A 145 18.66 10.35 2.10
N PHE A 146 18.01 10.07 0.96
CA PHE A 146 17.53 11.10 0.03
C PHE A 146 15.99 11.18 -0.07
N ILE A 147 15.26 10.19 0.47
CA ILE A 147 13.82 10.27 0.67
C ILE A 147 13.62 10.89 2.05
N LYS A 148 13.01 12.07 2.08
CA LYS A 148 12.73 12.75 3.35
C LYS A 148 11.53 12.10 4.03
N ASP A 149 11.69 11.79 5.30
CA ASP A 149 10.62 11.41 6.20
C ASP A 149 9.96 12.66 6.81
N PHE A 150 8.65 12.77 6.64
CA PHE A 150 7.82 13.85 7.17
C PHE A 150 7.14 13.48 8.48
N THR A 151 7.15 12.20 8.88
CA THR A 151 6.54 11.70 10.11
C THR A 151 7.48 10.71 10.82
N PRO A 152 8.68 11.15 11.22
CA PRO A 152 9.62 10.28 11.93
C PRO A 152 8.99 9.81 13.25
N LEU A 153 9.17 8.53 13.57
CA LEU A 153 8.64 7.98 14.82
C LEU A 153 9.47 8.52 15.99
N ALA A 154 8.80 9.14 16.96
CA ALA A 154 9.40 9.67 18.18
C ALA A 154 9.26 8.72 19.37
N SER A 155 8.27 7.82 19.34
CA SER A 155 8.12 6.75 20.34
C SER A 155 9.18 5.66 20.15
N ASP A 156 9.60 5.03 21.25
CA ASP A 156 10.43 3.83 21.18
C ASP A 156 9.57 2.66 20.69
N ILE A 157 10.03 1.97 19.63
CA ILE A 157 9.37 0.80 19.06
C ILE A 157 9.22 -0.31 20.11
N LYS A 158 10.12 -0.37 21.11
CA LYS A 158 10.02 -1.32 22.23
C LYS A 158 8.79 -1.11 23.11
N GLU A 159 8.18 0.07 23.07
CA GLU A 159 6.93 0.34 23.77
C GLU A 159 5.70 -0.14 22.99
N MET A 160 5.85 -0.57 21.73
CA MET A 160 4.75 -1.14 20.95
C MET A 160 4.35 -2.51 21.52
N PRO A 161 3.04 -2.84 21.60
CA PRO A 161 2.61 -4.21 21.85
C PRO A 161 3.24 -5.19 20.84
N THR A 162 3.66 -6.35 21.32
CA THR A 162 4.23 -7.39 20.45
C THR A 162 3.15 -7.90 19.50
N PRO A 163 3.36 -7.84 18.17
CA PRO A 163 2.40 -8.37 17.22
C PRO A 163 2.40 -9.90 17.21
N ASP A 164 1.21 -10.49 17.24
CA ASP A 164 0.99 -11.92 17.02
C ASP A 164 1.19 -12.28 15.54
N HIS A 165 0.75 -11.37 14.66
CA HIS A 165 0.86 -11.49 13.21
C HIS A 165 1.37 -10.19 12.59
N VAL A 166 2.20 -10.33 11.56
CA VAL A 166 2.59 -9.24 10.67
C VAL A 166 2.05 -9.56 9.28
N LEU A 167 1.25 -8.66 8.72
CA LEU A 167 0.78 -8.74 7.34
C LEU A 167 1.69 -7.90 6.45
N ILE A 168 2.15 -8.49 5.35
CA ILE A 168 2.89 -7.78 4.31
C ILE A 168 2.07 -7.83 3.03
N THR A 169 1.65 -6.69 2.49
CA THR A 169 0.82 -6.61 1.27
C THR A 169 1.65 -6.90 0.02
N HIS A 170 2.87 -6.38 -0.03
CA HIS A 170 3.82 -6.58 -1.12
C HIS A 170 5.24 -6.15 -0.73
N GLY A 171 6.21 -6.44 -1.60
CA GLY A 171 7.63 -6.25 -1.33
C GLY A 171 8.23 -4.91 -1.74
N HIS A 172 7.49 -3.82 -1.90
CA HIS A 172 8.20 -2.53 -2.03
C HIS A 172 8.85 -2.15 -0.70
N TYR A 173 9.92 -1.35 -0.76
CA TYR A 173 10.75 -1.04 0.41
C TYR A 173 9.99 -0.27 1.50
N ASP A 174 8.93 0.42 1.12
CA ASP A 174 8.03 1.17 1.99
C ASP A 174 6.85 0.34 2.52
N HIS A 175 6.85 -0.97 2.29
CA HIS A 175 5.88 -1.93 2.85
C HIS A 175 6.56 -3.12 3.52
N LEU A 176 7.66 -3.57 2.93
CA LEU A 176 8.52 -4.63 3.43
C LEU A 176 9.89 -4.03 3.77
N ASP A 177 9.97 -3.41 4.96
CA ASP A 177 11.18 -2.80 5.48
C ASP A 177 11.96 -3.77 6.38
N LYS A 178 13.12 -4.21 5.92
CA LYS A 178 13.99 -5.16 6.65
C LYS A 178 14.42 -4.63 8.03
N PRO A 179 14.88 -3.37 8.19
CA PRO A 179 15.16 -2.79 9.50
C PRO A 179 13.98 -2.85 10.49
N SER A 180 12.77 -2.52 10.03
CA SER A 180 11.57 -2.59 10.86
C SER A 180 11.23 -4.01 11.26
N LEU A 181 11.24 -4.96 10.32
CA LEU A 181 11.03 -6.38 10.64
C LEU A 181 12.11 -6.95 11.57
N GLY A 182 13.37 -6.58 11.35
CA GLY A 182 14.51 -7.00 12.20
C GLY A 182 14.47 -6.42 13.62
N SER A 183 13.57 -5.47 13.90
CA SER A 183 13.32 -4.97 15.25
C SER A 183 12.28 -5.78 16.04
N LEU A 184 11.58 -6.71 15.37
CA LEU A 184 10.57 -7.59 15.96
C LEU A 184 11.19 -8.89 16.49
N ASP A 185 10.38 -9.69 17.19
CA ASP A 185 10.77 -11.04 17.57
C ASP A 185 10.88 -11.94 16.33
N LYS A 186 11.88 -12.82 16.30
CA LYS A 186 12.09 -13.76 15.18
C LYS A 186 10.96 -14.79 15.05
N GLU A 187 10.25 -15.06 16.14
CA GLU A 187 9.10 -15.96 16.20
C GLU A 187 7.76 -15.26 15.89
N THR A 188 7.78 -13.96 15.59
CA THR A 188 6.58 -13.25 15.09
C THR A 188 6.11 -13.89 13.78
N HIS A 189 4.81 -14.20 13.70
CA HIS A 189 4.24 -14.85 12.52
C HIS A 189 4.11 -13.86 11.36
N LEU A 190 4.75 -14.17 10.22
CA LEU A 190 4.59 -13.40 8.99
C LEU A 190 3.50 -14.00 8.11
N ILE A 191 2.53 -13.20 7.67
CA ILE A 191 1.52 -13.60 6.69
C ILE A 191 1.68 -12.71 5.45
N THR A 192 2.03 -13.33 4.32
CA THR A 192 2.49 -12.59 3.14
C THR A 192 1.98 -13.23 1.85
N PRO A 193 2.00 -12.52 0.72
CA PRO A 193 1.96 -13.17 -0.58
C PRO A 193 3.14 -14.11 -0.81
N LEU A 194 3.03 -14.96 -1.83
CA LEU A 194 4.10 -15.86 -2.27
C LEU A 194 5.40 -15.12 -2.64
N GLY A 195 6.56 -15.73 -2.33
CA GLY A 195 7.83 -15.39 -3.00
C GLY A 195 8.78 -14.45 -2.25
N TYR A 196 8.65 -14.27 -0.94
CA TYR A 196 9.54 -13.40 -0.13
C TYR A 196 10.53 -14.17 0.77
N ASN A 197 10.74 -15.47 0.54
CA ASN A 197 11.59 -16.33 1.38
C ASN A 197 12.98 -15.74 1.65
N ASP A 198 13.71 -15.32 0.61
CA ASP A 198 15.07 -14.78 0.75
C ASP A 198 15.15 -13.59 1.71
N VAL A 199 14.09 -12.77 1.77
CA VAL A 199 14.04 -11.61 2.65
C VAL A 199 13.89 -12.06 4.11
N PHE A 200 13.03 -13.03 4.36
CA PHE A 200 12.74 -13.52 5.72
C PHE A 200 13.82 -14.48 6.23
N ASP A 201 14.44 -15.26 5.34
CA ASP A 201 15.58 -16.12 5.67
C ASP A 201 16.79 -15.28 6.11
N ASP A 202 17.05 -14.15 5.45
CA ASP A 202 18.09 -13.18 5.86
C ASP A 202 17.83 -12.57 7.25
N LEU A 203 16.56 -12.43 7.64
CA LEU A 203 16.16 -11.95 8.96
C LEU A 203 16.08 -13.07 10.03
N GLY A 204 16.14 -14.34 9.61
CA GLY A 204 15.92 -15.50 10.48
C GLY A 204 14.47 -15.65 10.97
N MET A 205 13.50 -15.12 10.22
CA MET A 205 12.07 -15.20 10.54
C MET A 205 11.44 -16.38 9.80
N HIS A 206 11.31 -17.51 10.49
CA HIS A 206 10.90 -18.78 9.88
C HIS A 206 9.42 -19.11 10.08
N ARG A 207 8.74 -18.51 11.07
CA ARG A 207 7.31 -18.68 11.28
C ARG A 207 6.53 -17.84 10.28
N ARG A 208 6.13 -18.46 9.17
CA ARG A 208 5.50 -17.76 8.04
C ARG A 208 4.37 -18.55 7.39
N THR A 209 3.32 -17.84 6.99
CA THR A 209 2.26 -18.31 6.08
C THR A 209 2.32 -17.51 4.79
N GLN A 210 2.46 -18.20 3.66
CA GLN A 210 2.42 -17.55 2.36
C GLN A 210 1.12 -17.89 1.66
N LEU A 211 0.43 -16.87 1.18
CA LEU A 211 -0.88 -16.97 0.58
C LEU A 211 -0.79 -16.63 -0.91
N ASP A 212 -1.54 -17.38 -1.70
CA ASP A 212 -1.94 -16.95 -3.03
C ASP A 212 -3.29 -16.23 -2.99
N TRP A 213 -3.73 -15.63 -4.10
CA TRP A 213 -5.03 -14.99 -4.18
C TRP A 213 -6.16 -15.97 -3.87
N PHE A 214 -7.03 -15.55 -2.95
CA PHE A 214 -8.11 -16.29 -2.28
C PHE A 214 -7.68 -17.41 -1.33
N ASP A 215 -6.39 -17.60 -1.09
CA ASP A 215 -5.95 -18.41 0.04
C ASP A 215 -6.17 -17.65 1.35
N ALA A 216 -6.47 -18.38 2.41
CA ALA A 216 -6.72 -17.83 3.73
C ALA A 216 -5.88 -18.52 4.80
N PHE A 217 -5.38 -17.72 5.75
CA PHE A 217 -4.94 -18.20 7.05
C PHE A 217 -6.12 -18.11 8.02
N GLU A 218 -6.47 -19.20 8.67
CA GLU A 218 -7.55 -19.28 9.64
C GLU A 218 -7.00 -19.58 11.03
N ASP A 219 -7.50 -18.86 12.03
CA ASP A 219 -7.13 -19.03 13.43
C ASP A 219 -8.34 -18.76 14.33
N GLY A 220 -9.03 -19.85 14.70
CA GLY A 220 -10.30 -19.78 15.41
C GLY A 220 -11.38 -19.10 14.56
N GLU A 221 -11.96 -18.02 15.08
CA GLU A 221 -13.00 -17.23 14.40
C GLU A 221 -12.42 -16.20 13.41
N ARG A 222 -11.10 -16.00 13.42
CA ARG A 222 -10.40 -15.09 12.50
C ARG A 222 -10.06 -15.78 11.19
N ALA A 223 -10.19 -15.04 10.10
CA ALA A 223 -9.66 -15.42 8.80
C ALA A 223 -8.97 -14.23 8.14
N ILE A 224 -7.75 -14.45 7.62
CA ILE A 224 -6.96 -13.49 6.86
C ILE A 224 -6.82 -14.03 5.45
N THR A 225 -7.57 -13.45 4.51
CA THR A 225 -7.57 -13.86 3.10
C THR A 225 -6.77 -12.88 2.26
N LEU A 226 -5.88 -13.38 1.39
CA LEU A 226 -5.22 -12.54 0.41
C LEU A 226 -6.15 -12.36 -0.80
N LEU A 227 -6.42 -11.13 -1.21
CA LEU A 227 -7.26 -10.79 -2.36
C LEU A 227 -6.43 -10.17 -3.49
N PRO A 228 -6.87 -10.32 -4.75
CA PRO A 228 -6.23 -9.63 -5.88
C PRO A 228 -6.34 -8.11 -5.77
N CYS A 229 -5.29 -7.41 -6.22
CA CYS A 229 -5.31 -5.97 -6.46
C CYS A 229 -4.46 -5.61 -7.70
N ASN A 230 -4.61 -4.39 -8.22
CA ASN A 230 -3.88 -3.95 -9.40
C ASN A 230 -2.57 -3.24 -9.01
N HIS A 231 -1.53 -4.02 -8.76
CA HIS A 231 -0.21 -3.50 -8.42
C HIS A 231 0.91 -4.38 -8.99
N TRP A 232 2.12 -4.17 -8.48
CA TRP A 232 3.33 -4.91 -8.83
C TRP A 232 4.28 -4.88 -7.62
N THR A 233 5.39 -5.62 -7.70
CA THR A 233 6.40 -5.56 -6.64
C THR A 233 7.80 -5.66 -7.20
N MET A 234 8.78 -5.08 -6.50
CA MET A 234 10.18 -5.34 -6.77
C MET A 234 11.07 -5.12 -5.54
N ARG A 235 11.88 -6.14 -5.24
CA ARG A 235 12.91 -6.10 -4.19
C ARG A 235 14.33 -5.98 -4.73
N ASN A 236 14.58 -6.48 -5.94
CA ASN A 236 15.91 -6.49 -6.53
C ASN A 236 15.85 -5.98 -7.98
N PRO A 237 16.31 -4.74 -8.24
CA PRO A 237 16.30 -4.15 -9.58
C PRO A 237 17.10 -4.92 -10.62
N LEU A 238 18.14 -5.67 -10.19
CA LEU A 238 18.95 -6.49 -11.09
C LEU A 238 18.21 -7.74 -11.55
N VAL A 239 17.35 -8.29 -10.69
CA VAL A 239 16.49 -9.45 -11.01
C VAL A 239 15.21 -8.99 -11.72
N GLY A 240 14.78 -7.76 -11.45
CA GLY A 240 13.59 -7.15 -12.00
C GLY A 240 12.33 -7.44 -11.17
N PRO A 241 11.17 -6.94 -11.64
CA PRO A 241 9.93 -6.95 -10.90
C PRO A 241 9.26 -8.32 -10.88
N ASN A 242 8.28 -8.45 -9.99
CA ASN A 242 7.27 -9.50 -9.90
C ASN A 242 7.82 -10.93 -9.70
N ARG A 243 8.98 -11.09 -9.06
CA ARG A 243 9.44 -12.40 -8.56
C ARG A 243 8.64 -12.91 -7.35
N SER A 244 7.87 -12.02 -6.75
CA SER A 244 6.99 -12.26 -5.61
C SER A 244 5.61 -11.72 -5.94
N LEU A 245 4.59 -12.23 -5.27
CA LEU A 245 3.21 -11.82 -5.45
C LEU A 245 2.89 -10.58 -4.60
N TRP A 246 1.78 -9.91 -4.90
CA TRP A 246 1.22 -8.80 -4.14
C TRP A 246 -0.28 -9.03 -3.93
N GLY A 247 -0.90 -8.33 -2.99
CA GLY A 247 -2.35 -8.34 -2.85
C GLY A 247 -2.87 -7.41 -1.77
N SER A 248 -4.20 -7.32 -1.72
CA SER A 248 -4.95 -6.76 -0.61
C SER A 248 -5.24 -7.85 0.43
N PHE A 249 -5.58 -7.47 1.66
CA PHE A 249 -6.08 -8.42 2.65
C PHE A 249 -7.55 -8.19 2.96
N LEU A 250 -8.28 -9.29 3.19
CA LEU A 250 -9.57 -9.28 3.86
C LEU A 250 -9.37 -9.94 5.23
N LEU A 251 -9.54 -9.18 6.30
CA LEU A 251 -9.45 -9.63 7.68
C LEU A 251 -10.87 -9.75 8.25
N LYS A 252 -11.31 -10.97 8.51
CA LYS A 252 -12.44 -11.24 9.40
C LYS A 252 -11.90 -11.31 10.82
N THR A 253 -12.28 -10.36 11.66
CA THR A 253 -11.81 -10.26 13.04
C THR A 253 -12.58 -11.24 13.95
N LYS A 254 -11.97 -11.63 15.07
CA LYS A 254 -12.64 -12.39 16.16
C LYS A 254 -13.79 -11.57 16.74
N SER A 255 -13.61 -10.25 16.84
CA SER A 255 -14.68 -9.32 17.22
C SER A 255 -15.83 -9.20 16.19
N GLY A 256 -15.76 -9.92 15.08
CA GLY A 256 -16.83 -10.06 14.07
C GLY A 256 -16.89 -8.99 12.99
N ALA A 257 -15.96 -8.05 12.94
CA ALA A 257 -15.89 -7.06 11.86
C ALA A 257 -15.14 -7.63 10.65
N THR A 258 -15.51 -7.20 9.45
CA THR A 258 -14.74 -7.50 8.23
C THR A 258 -14.02 -6.25 7.74
N ILE A 259 -12.69 -6.30 7.70
CA ILE A 259 -11.82 -5.19 7.30
C ILE A 259 -11.15 -5.52 5.96
N PHE A 260 -11.31 -4.64 4.97
CA PHE A 260 -10.56 -4.69 3.73
C PHE A 260 -9.34 -3.76 3.84
N ILE A 261 -8.15 -4.30 3.59
CA ILE A 261 -6.89 -3.56 3.61
C ILE A 261 -6.35 -3.57 2.18
N SER A 262 -6.35 -2.42 1.52
CA SER A 262 -6.08 -2.39 0.08
C SER A 262 -4.64 -2.78 -0.27
N GLY A 263 -3.68 -2.45 0.60
CA GLY A 263 -2.30 -2.29 0.15
C GLY A 263 -2.22 -1.24 -0.96
N ASP A 264 -1.11 -1.21 -1.68
CA ASP A 264 -1.03 -0.37 -2.87
C ASP A 264 -1.78 -1.01 -4.02
N THR A 265 -2.56 -0.19 -4.73
CA THR A 265 -3.34 -0.62 -5.88
C THR A 265 -3.71 0.57 -6.74
N GLY A 266 -3.64 0.38 -8.06
CA GLY A 266 -4.37 1.20 -9.02
C GLY A 266 -5.86 0.89 -8.97
N TYR A 267 -6.68 1.76 -9.54
CA TYR A 267 -8.08 1.44 -9.72
C TYR A 267 -8.27 0.25 -10.67
N PHE A 268 -9.17 -0.66 -10.33
CA PHE A 268 -9.58 -1.78 -11.18
C PHE A 268 -11.01 -2.22 -10.85
N GLU A 269 -11.70 -2.82 -11.82
CA GLU A 269 -13.12 -3.18 -11.68
C GLU A 269 -13.37 -4.30 -10.64
N GLY A 270 -12.32 -4.97 -10.16
CA GLY A 270 -12.43 -6.05 -9.18
C GLY A 270 -12.94 -5.60 -7.81
N PHE A 271 -12.86 -4.30 -7.47
CA PHE A 271 -13.51 -3.77 -6.26
C PHE A 271 -15.01 -4.07 -6.22
N ARG A 272 -15.70 -3.99 -7.37
CA ARG A 272 -17.12 -4.31 -7.48
C ARG A 272 -17.41 -5.79 -7.25
N GLU A 273 -16.50 -6.68 -7.66
CA GLU A 273 -16.63 -8.12 -7.40
C GLU A 273 -16.41 -8.43 -5.92
N ILE A 274 -15.37 -7.84 -5.31
CA ILE A 274 -15.08 -7.98 -3.89
C ILE A 274 -16.28 -7.50 -3.04
N GLY A 275 -16.85 -6.33 -3.35
CA GLY A 275 -18.02 -5.79 -2.63
C GLY A 275 -19.34 -6.54 -2.87
N LYS A 276 -19.43 -7.39 -3.91
CA LYS A 276 -20.55 -8.33 -4.09
C LYS A 276 -20.38 -9.59 -3.26
N GLU A 277 -19.15 -10.02 -3.04
CA GLU A 277 -18.83 -11.27 -2.37
C GLU A 277 -18.75 -11.13 -0.86
N PHE A 278 -18.21 -10.00 -0.38
CA PHE A 278 -17.95 -9.77 1.04
C PHE A 278 -18.77 -8.60 1.58
N SER A 279 -19.31 -8.76 2.80
CA SER A 279 -19.87 -7.65 3.57
C SER A 279 -18.72 -7.01 4.35
N ILE A 280 -18.32 -5.81 3.94
CA ILE A 280 -17.16 -5.11 4.50
C ILE A 280 -17.65 -4.03 5.46
N ASP A 281 -17.19 -4.07 6.71
CA ASP A 281 -17.51 -3.05 7.70
C ASP A 281 -16.56 -1.85 7.55
N LEU A 282 -15.26 -2.10 7.34
CA LEU A 282 -14.24 -1.06 7.23
C LEU A 282 -13.34 -1.30 6.02
N ALA A 283 -13.17 -0.30 5.16
CA ALA A 283 -12.14 -0.28 4.13
C ALA A 283 -11.00 0.66 4.55
N ILE A 284 -9.77 0.16 4.50
CA ILE A 284 -8.56 0.91 4.76
C ILE A 284 -7.79 0.99 3.44
N PHE A 285 -7.66 2.20 2.89
CA PHE A 285 -6.98 2.44 1.63
C PHE A 285 -5.61 3.10 1.79
N ASN A 286 -4.62 2.61 1.07
CA ASN A 286 -3.39 3.35 0.84
C ASN A 286 -3.65 4.47 -0.16
N LEU A 287 -3.55 5.73 0.30
CA LEU A 287 -3.79 6.90 -0.55
C LEU A 287 -2.60 7.85 -0.51
N SER A 288 -1.64 7.61 -1.40
CA SER A 288 -0.62 8.58 -1.78
C SER A 288 0.02 8.12 -3.09
N ALA A 289 1.06 8.81 -3.54
CA ALA A 289 1.86 8.45 -4.69
C ALA A 289 0.99 8.33 -5.95
N TYR A 290 -0.03 9.17 -6.08
CA TYR A 290 -0.98 9.09 -7.20
C TYR A 290 -0.66 10.06 -8.33
N GLU A 291 0.27 11.00 -8.16
CA GLU A 291 0.70 11.90 -9.21
C GLU A 291 2.14 11.63 -9.67
N PRO A 292 2.44 11.80 -10.98
CA PRO A 292 1.51 12.22 -12.03
C PRO A 292 0.67 11.04 -12.54
N ARG A 293 -0.63 11.27 -12.82
CA ARG A 293 -1.55 10.18 -13.21
C ARG A 293 -1.05 9.29 -14.35
N TRP A 294 -0.43 9.83 -15.39
CA TRP A 294 0.08 9.02 -16.52
C TRP A 294 1.11 7.96 -16.08
N PHE A 295 1.85 8.23 -15.00
CA PHE A 295 2.85 7.32 -14.45
C PHE A 295 2.34 6.54 -13.23
N MET A 296 1.52 7.13 -12.36
CA MET A 296 1.12 6.45 -11.12
C MET A 296 -0.17 5.62 -11.23
N SER A 297 -1.06 5.90 -12.20
CA SER A 297 -2.39 5.25 -12.26
C SER A 297 -2.39 3.73 -12.42
N ALA A 298 -1.27 3.15 -12.86
CA ALA A 298 -1.13 1.71 -13.05
C ALA A 298 -1.00 0.93 -11.73
N GLY A 299 -0.61 1.59 -10.63
CA GLY A 299 -0.40 0.95 -9.33
C GLY A 299 -0.88 1.78 -8.13
N HIS A 300 -1.32 3.03 -8.34
CA HIS A 300 -1.80 3.89 -7.26
C HIS A 300 -3.10 4.59 -7.63
N ILE A 301 -4.06 4.43 -6.73
CA ILE A 301 -5.37 5.06 -6.74
C ILE A 301 -5.26 6.53 -6.35
N ASN A 302 -6.04 7.41 -6.99
CA ASN A 302 -6.17 8.81 -6.57
C ASN A 302 -7.40 9.00 -5.64
N PRO A 303 -7.62 10.20 -5.07
CA PRO A 303 -8.75 10.44 -4.17
C PRO A 303 -10.12 10.12 -4.80
N GLN A 304 -10.35 10.51 -6.05
CA GLN A 304 -11.62 10.26 -6.76
C GLN A 304 -11.86 8.77 -6.98
N GLU A 305 -10.84 8.05 -7.45
CA GLU A 305 -10.90 6.61 -7.63
C GLU A 305 -11.05 5.88 -6.29
N THR A 306 -10.51 6.41 -5.19
CA THR A 306 -10.69 5.86 -3.83
C THR A 306 -12.15 5.91 -3.42
N VAL A 307 -12.84 7.04 -3.63
CA VAL A 307 -14.28 7.16 -3.36
C VAL A 307 -15.08 6.17 -4.22
N ARG A 308 -14.74 6.04 -5.51
CA ARG A 308 -15.37 5.06 -6.40
C ARG A 308 -15.15 3.62 -5.92
N ALA A 309 -13.92 3.25 -5.57
CA ALA A 309 -13.60 1.92 -5.07
C ALA A 309 -14.31 1.63 -3.73
N PHE A 310 -14.38 2.62 -2.83
CA PHE A 310 -15.11 2.54 -1.57
C PHE A 310 -16.61 2.25 -1.78
N GLN A 311 -17.25 2.97 -2.71
CA GLN A 311 -18.65 2.72 -3.08
C GLN A 311 -18.84 1.32 -3.68
N GLU A 312 -17.95 0.88 -4.57
CA GLU A 312 -18.01 -0.42 -5.23
C GLU A 312 -17.76 -1.60 -4.29
N LEU A 313 -16.89 -1.43 -3.29
CA LEU A 313 -16.69 -2.36 -2.18
C LEU A 313 -17.90 -2.45 -1.24
N ARG A 314 -18.80 -1.45 -1.27
CA ARG A 314 -19.96 -1.34 -0.37
C ARG A 314 -19.55 -1.38 1.11
N ALA A 315 -18.33 -0.94 1.43
CA ALA A 315 -17.80 -0.94 2.79
C ALA A 315 -18.51 0.11 3.64
N LYS A 316 -18.88 -0.15 4.90
CA LYS A 316 -19.63 0.85 5.71
C LYS A 316 -18.81 2.10 5.98
N HIS A 317 -17.57 1.96 6.41
CA HIS A 317 -16.65 3.04 6.76
C HIS A 317 -15.36 3.03 5.93
N LEU A 318 -14.72 4.20 5.81
CA LEU A 318 -13.44 4.40 5.12
C LEU A 318 -12.41 5.02 6.06
N ILE A 319 -11.19 4.47 6.04
CA ILE A 319 -9.96 5.08 6.56
C ILE A 319 -8.94 5.14 5.43
N ILE A 320 -8.06 6.14 5.45
CA ILE A 320 -6.86 6.14 4.60
C ILE A 320 -5.57 6.13 5.41
N VAL A 321 -4.59 5.43 4.87
CA VAL A 321 -3.19 5.41 5.31
C VAL A 321 -2.27 5.73 4.13
N HIS A 322 -0.97 5.43 4.22
CA HIS A 322 0.09 5.65 3.22
C HIS A 322 0.46 7.13 2.98
N TRP A 323 -0.35 8.08 3.48
CA TRP A 323 -0.10 9.51 3.32
C TRP A 323 0.83 10.09 4.41
N GLY A 324 1.24 11.33 4.21
CA GLY A 324 1.90 12.16 5.23
C GLY A 324 3.37 11.83 5.51
N THR A 325 3.91 10.73 4.99
CA THR A 325 5.19 10.17 5.46
C THR A 325 6.33 10.36 4.46
N PHE A 326 6.26 9.67 3.31
CA PHE A 326 7.27 9.78 2.26
C PHE A 326 6.66 10.40 1.01
N ARG A 327 7.41 11.31 0.36
CA ARG A 327 6.99 11.85 -0.94
C ARG A 327 7.45 10.92 -2.07
N LEU A 328 6.58 9.99 -2.44
CA LEU A 328 6.83 9.01 -3.49
C LEU A 328 6.20 9.41 -4.84
N GLY A 329 5.14 10.22 -4.82
CA GLY A 329 4.55 10.89 -5.98
C GLY A 329 4.95 12.36 -6.13
N ASP A 330 4.25 13.07 -7.01
CA ASP A 330 4.41 14.51 -7.21
C ASP A 330 3.55 15.33 -6.24
N GLU A 331 2.48 14.79 -5.69
CA GLU A 331 1.63 15.50 -4.73
C GLU A 331 2.35 15.78 -3.38
N PRO A 332 2.00 16.86 -2.65
CA PRO A 332 2.49 17.10 -1.30
C PRO A 332 1.98 16.05 -0.32
N VAL A 333 2.78 15.67 0.68
CA VAL A 333 2.44 14.55 1.58
C VAL A 333 1.14 14.75 2.39
N TYR A 334 0.68 15.99 2.59
CA TYR A 334 -0.53 16.33 3.35
C TYR A 334 -1.78 16.51 2.48
N PHE A 335 -1.67 16.43 1.15
CA PHE A 335 -2.81 16.56 0.24
C PHE A 335 -3.82 15.42 0.29
N PRO A 336 -3.42 14.14 0.43
CA PRO A 336 -4.34 13.01 0.35
C PRO A 336 -5.62 13.13 1.21
N PRO A 337 -5.56 13.39 2.53
CA PRO A 337 -6.77 13.54 3.35
C PRO A 337 -7.62 14.74 2.93
N VAL A 338 -6.99 15.85 2.55
CA VAL A 338 -7.70 17.08 2.11
C VAL A 338 -8.48 16.82 0.82
N GLN A 339 -7.84 16.19 -0.16
CA GLN A 339 -8.47 15.91 -1.45
C GLN A 339 -9.53 14.82 -1.33
N LEU A 340 -9.29 13.76 -0.55
CA LEU A 340 -10.28 12.72 -0.31
C LEU A 340 -11.56 13.29 0.31
N LYS A 341 -11.44 14.13 1.34
CA LYS A 341 -12.59 14.77 1.98
C LYS A 341 -13.42 15.57 0.98
N GLN A 342 -12.77 16.30 0.08
CA GLN A 342 -13.46 17.03 -0.99
C GLN A 342 -14.20 16.11 -1.97
N GLU A 343 -13.64 14.95 -2.32
CA GLU A 343 -14.33 13.99 -3.19
C GLU A 343 -15.52 13.33 -2.47
N LEU A 344 -15.38 12.99 -1.18
CA LEU A 344 -16.46 12.45 -0.36
C LEU A 344 -17.59 13.45 -0.15
N ASP A 345 -17.27 14.72 0.08
CA ASP A 345 -18.26 15.80 0.21
C ASP A 345 -19.10 15.94 -1.08
N ARG A 346 -18.48 15.80 -2.25
CA ARG A 346 -19.18 15.85 -3.55
C ARG A 346 -20.16 14.68 -3.74
N GLU A 347 -19.80 13.52 -3.22
CA GLU A 347 -20.62 12.30 -3.30
C GLU A 347 -21.59 12.14 -2.12
N GLY A 348 -21.57 13.06 -1.14
CA GLY A 348 -22.42 13.00 0.05
C GLY A 348 -22.09 11.84 0.99
N LEU A 349 -20.80 11.49 1.12
CA LEU A 349 -20.31 10.32 1.87
C LEU A 349 -19.37 10.67 3.04
N SER A 350 -19.31 11.95 3.42
CA SER A 350 -18.35 12.44 4.41
C SER A 350 -18.57 11.90 5.82
N ASP A 351 -19.80 11.51 6.14
CA ASP A 351 -20.19 10.85 7.39
C ASP A 351 -19.61 9.43 7.54
N ARG A 352 -19.14 8.83 6.44
CA ARG A 352 -18.55 7.48 6.42
C ARG A 352 -17.02 7.48 6.49
N LEU A 353 -16.39 8.66 6.49
CA LEU A 353 -14.95 8.80 6.69
C LEU A 353 -14.63 8.81 8.19
N LEU A 354 -13.80 7.86 8.62
CA LEU A 354 -13.22 7.86 9.96
C LEU A 354 -11.84 8.51 9.86
N GLU A 355 -11.75 9.78 10.25
CA GLU A 355 -10.49 10.52 10.23
C GLU A 355 -9.50 9.91 11.24
N LEU A 356 -8.34 9.50 10.75
CA LEU A 356 -7.28 8.87 11.55
C LEU A 356 -5.93 9.49 11.18
N ASP A 357 -5.36 10.25 12.12
CA ASP A 357 -4.05 10.88 11.97
C ASP A 357 -2.91 9.98 12.47
N HIS A 358 -1.67 10.28 12.06
CA HIS A 358 -0.47 9.59 12.53
C HIS A 358 -0.39 9.56 14.07
N GLY A 359 -0.10 8.38 14.60
CA GLY A 359 0.00 8.06 16.02
C GLY A 359 -1.32 8.05 16.79
N LYS A 360 -2.46 8.24 16.11
CA LYS A 360 -3.79 8.14 16.73
C LYS A 360 -4.33 6.73 16.64
N THR A 361 -5.20 6.42 17.60
CA THR A 361 -5.94 5.16 17.69
C THR A 361 -7.42 5.46 17.55
N LEU A 362 -8.06 4.77 16.61
CA LEU A 362 -9.51 4.71 16.47
C LEU A 362 -10.01 3.43 17.14
N ILE A 363 -10.94 3.56 18.08
CA ILE A 363 -11.72 2.44 18.59
C ILE A 363 -12.85 2.18 17.59
N TYR A 364 -12.97 0.95 17.10
CA TYR A 364 -13.99 0.60 16.11
C TYR A 364 -15.06 -0.28 16.75
N GLU A 365 -16.28 0.22 16.79
CA GLU A 365 -17.45 -0.52 17.24
C GLU A 365 -18.27 -0.93 16.03
N ARG A 366 -18.54 -2.23 15.91
CA ARG A 366 -19.39 -2.74 14.82
C ARG A 366 -20.84 -2.35 15.11
N GLU A 367 -21.43 -1.57 14.22
CA GLU A 367 -22.87 -1.34 14.22
C GLU A 367 -23.60 -2.67 13.97
N GLN A 368 -24.56 -2.99 14.86
CA GLN A 368 -25.34 -4.23 14.86
C GLN A 368 -26.16 -4.44 13.59
#